data_AF-A0A453NS30-F1
#
_entry.id   AF-A0A453NS30-F1
#
_cell.length_a   1.000
_cell.length_b   1.000
_cell.length_c   1.000
_cell.angle_alpha   90.00
_cell.angle_beta   90.00
_cell.angle_gamma   90.00
#
_symmetry.space_group_name_H-M   'P 1'
#
loop_
_entity.id
_entity.type
_entity.pdbx_description
1 polymer ?
#
loop_
_entity_poly.entity_id
_entity_poly.type
_entity_poly.pdbx_seq_one_letter_code
_entity_poly.pdbx_strand_id
1 'polypeptide(L)'
;MKVEESKLYQELRSSEEEALALVEMEKTKCKAALEAAEAAQKIAELEAQKRLRAEWKAKREFEERRRASDTDLRYRRYSIDDIEVATHKFDRALKIGEGGYGPVYKAVLDHTNVAIKILRPDASQGRKQFQQEVNTIQHCKS
;
A
#
# COMPACT_ATOMS: atom_id res chain seq x y z
N MET A 1 -62.69 56.82 10.64
CA MET A 1 -61.95 56.52 9.39
C MET A 1 -60.45 56.33 9.62
N LYS A 2 -59.65 57.32 10.02
CA LYS A 2 -58.17 57.17 10.10
C LYS A 2 -57.64 56.08 11.05
N VAL A 3 -58.38 55.76 12.13
CA VAL A 3 -57.92 54.82 13.17
C VAL A 3 -58.10 53.35 12.75
N GLU A 4 -59.15 53.02 11.99
CA GLU A 4 -59.40 51.67 11.49
C GLU A 4 -58.44 51.32 10.34
N GLU A 5 -58.18 52.29 9.46
CA GLU A 5 -57.24 52.17 8.36
C GLU A 5 -55.81 51.87 8.86
N SER A 6 -55.40 52.52 9.96
CA SER A 6 -54.10 52.26 10.61
C SER A 6 -53.99 50.88 11.25
N LYS A 7 -55.09 50.33 11.79
CA LYS A 7 -55.11 48.99 12.40
C LYS A 7 -55.00 47.90 11.34
N LEU A 8 -55.76 48.05 10.24
CA LEU A 8 -55.71 47.13 9.11
C LEU A 8 -54.30 47.08 8.49
N TYR A 9 -53.62 48.22 8.41
CA TYR A 9 -52.24 48.31 7.92
C TYR A 9 -51.23 47.61 8.85
N GLN A 10 -51.41 47.70 10.17
CA GLN A 10 -50.57 46.99 11.13
C GLN A 10 -50.78 45.48 11.08
N GLU A 11 -52.03 45.01 10.96
CA GLU A 11 -52.33 43.58 10.83
C GLU A 11 -51.76 42.99 9.54
N LEU A 12 -51.91 43.69 8.41
CA LEU A 12 -51.31 43.28 7.14
C LEU A 12 -49.78 43.19 7.23
N ARG A 13 -49.13 44.17 7.85
CA ARG A 13 -47.67 44.17 8.04
C ARG A 13 -47.20 43.04 8.95
N SER A 14 -47.93 42.76 10.03
CA SER A 14 -47.63 41.65 10.94
C SER A 14 -47.76 40.30 10.22
N SER A 15 -48.82 40.13 9.42
CA SER A 15 -49.02 38.91 8.62
C SER A 15 -47.93 38.71 7.57
N GLU A 16 -47.44 39.78 6.96
CA GLU A 16 -46.35 39.73 5.97
C GLU A 16 -45.03 39.33 6.64
N GLU A 17 -44.72 39.91 7.80
CA GLU A 17 -43.52 39.57 8.59
C GLU A 17 -43.53 38.09 9.05
N GLU A 18 -44.69 37.56 9.45
CA GLU A 18 -44.84 36.14 9.81
C GLU A 18 -44.64 35.19 8.63
N ALA A 19 -45.19 35.53 7.45
CA ALA A 19 -45.01 34.74 6.23
C ALA A 19 -43.54 34.71 5.79
N LEU A 20 -42.84 35.85 5.85
CA LEU A 20 -41.41 35.95 5.58
C LEU A 20 -40.58 35.09 6.55
N ALA A 21 -40.92 35.11 7.85
CA ALA A 21 -40.22 34.30 8.85
C ALA A 21 -40.37 32.79 8.61
N LEU A 22 -41.54 32.33 8.16
CA LEU A 22 -41.76 30.92 7.81
C LEU A 22 -40.95 30.50 6.59
N VAL A 23 -40.87 31.35 5.56
CA VAL A 23 -40.05 31.10 4.36
C VAL A 23 -38.56 31.06 4.72
N GLU A 24 -38.09 31.98 5.56
CA GLU A 24 -36.70 32.01 6.03
C GLU A 24 -36.37 30.76 6.86
N MET A 25 -37.27 30.35 7.76
CA MET A 25 -37.12 29.14 8.55
C MET A 25 -37.09 27.89 7.66
N GLU A 26 -37.98 27.77 6.66
CA GLU A 26 -37.93 26.60 5.77
C GLU A 26 -36.69 26.61 4.87
N LYS A 27 -36.26 27.77 4.39
CA LYS A 27 -35.01 27.90 3.64
C LYS A 27 -33.80 27.44 4.46
N THR A 28 -33.73 27.79 5.74
CA THR A 28 -32.63 27.36 6.61
C THR A 28 -32.65 25.86 6.90
N LYS A 29 -33.84 25.28 7.17
CA LYS A 29 -33.98 23.82 7.33
C LYS A 29 -33.54 23.07 6.08
N CYS A 30 -33.99 23.53 4.91
CA CYS A 30 -33.65 22.89 3.64
C CYS A 30 -32.15 22.99 3.33
N LYS A 31 -31.53 24.13 3.63
CA LYS A 31 -30.07 24.31 3.50
C LYS A 31 -29.30 23.36 4.42
N ALA A 32 -29.69 23.25 5.69
CA ALA A 32 -29.04 22.33 6.63
C ALA A 32 -29.16 20.86 6.20
N ALA A 33 -30.32 20.48 5.64
CA ALA A 33 -30.52 19.12 5.10
C ALA A 33 -29.61 18.84 3.89
N LEU A 34 -29.43 19.83 3.00
CA LEU A 34 -28.52 19.73 1.86
C LEU A 34 -27.05 19.59 2.29
N GLU A 35 -26.59 20.43 3.22
CA GLU A 35 -25.22 20.34 3.74
C GLU A 35 -24.96 19.00 4.45
N ALA A 36 -25.94 18.50 5.21
CA ALA A 36 -25.84 17.20 5.86
C ALA A 36 -25.78 16.05 4.83
N ALA A 37 -26.57 16.12 3.75
CA ALA A 37 -26.55 15.14 2.68
C ALA A 37 -25.21 15.14 1.93
N GLU A 38 -24.65 16.31 1.63
CA GLU A 38 -23.31 16.43 1.01
C GLU A 38 -22.21 15.87 1.93
N ALA A 39 -22.27 16.18 3.22
CA ALA A 39 -21.31 15.64 4.19
C ALA A 39 -21.39 14.11 4.26
N ALA A 40 -22.60 13.54 4.29
CA ALA A 40 -22.81 12.11 4.27
C ALA A 40 -22.27 11.44 2.99
N GLN A 41 -22.51 12.05 1.81
CA GLN A 41 -21.94 11.56 0.55
C GLN A 41 -20.41 11.57 0.57
N LYS A 42 -19.80 12.65 1.09
CA LYS A 42 -18.34 12.77 1.15
C LYS A 42 -17.70 11.75 2.11
N ILE A 43 -18.37 11.44 3.21
CA ILE A 43 -17.96 10.37 4.12
C ILE A 43 -18.02 9.01 3.41
N ALA A 44 -19.13 8.71 2.73
CA ALA A 44 -19.30 7.45 1.99
C ALA A 44 -18.23 7.26 0.90
N GLU A 45 -17.91 8.32 0.14
CA GLU A 45 -16.86 8.33 -0.88
C GLU A 45 -15.48 7.99 -0.28
N LEU A 46 -15.13 8.63 0.84
CA LEU A 46 -13.86 8.39 1.53
C LEU A 46 -13.77 6.96 2.09
N GLU A 47 -14.87 6.42 2.60
CA GLU A 47 -14.92 5.02 3.04
C GLU A 47 -14.75 4.05 1.86
N ALA A 48 -15.41 4.32 0.73
CA ALA A 48 -15.26 3.51 -0.48
C ALA A 48 -13.81 3.52 -1.00
N GLN A 49 -13.17 4.70 -1.04
CA GLN A 49 -11.74 4.79 -1.39
C GLN A 49 -10.84 4.03 -0.42
N LYS A 50 -11.12 4.07 0.89
CA LYS A 50 -10.35 3.31 1.89
C LYS A 50 -10.49 1.81 1.68
N ARG A 51 -11.70 1.32 1.38
CA ARG A 51 -11.96 -0.10 1.07
C ARG A 51 -11.19 -0.56 -0.16
N LEU A 52 -11.27 0.20 -1.25
CA LEU A 52 -10.49 -0.06 -2.47
C LEU A 52 -8.98 -0.07 -2.18
N ARG A 53 -8.46 0.92 -1.45
CA ARG A 53 -7.03 0.93 -1.07
C ARG A 53 -6.63 -0.29 -0.24
N ALA A 54 -7.48 -0.70 0.71
CA ALA A 54 -7.23 -1.87 1.54
C ALA A 54 -7.25 -3.16 0.71
N GLU A 55 -8.21 -3.31 -0.20
CA GLU A 55 -8.29 -4.45 -1.14
C GLU A 55 -7.07 -4.52 -2.06
N TRP A 56 -6.66 -3.39 -2.63
CA TRP A 56 -5.50 -3.32 -3.51
C TRP A 56 -4.21 -3.63 -2.75
N LYS A 57 -4.10 -3.17 -1.50
CA LYS A 57 -2.98 -3.50 -0.61
C LYS A 57 -2.96 -5.00 -0.30
N ALA A 58 -4.10 -5.57 0.10
CA ALA A 58 -4.23 -7.00 0.38
C ALA A 58 -3.94 -7.87 -0.85
N LYS A 59 -4.41 -7.46 -2.03
CA LYS A 59 -4.13 -8.15 -3.30
C LYS A 59 -2.64 -8.12 -3.65
N ARG A 60 -1.97 -6.96 -3.50
CA ARG A 60 -0.52 -6.88 -3.69
C ARG A 60 0.23 -7.74 -2.70
N GLU A 61 -0.10 -7.68 -1.41
CA GLU A 61 0.54 -8.50 -0.39
C GLU A 61 0.33 -10.00 -0.65
N PHE A 62 -0.86 -10.39 -1.10
CA PHE A 62 -1.14 -11.77 -1.50
C PHE A 62 -0.30 -12.20 -2.71
N GLU A 63 -0.22 -11.37 -3.75
CA GLU A 63 0.62 -11.64 -4.92
C GLU A 63 2.10 -11.71 -4.56
N GLU A 64 2.60 -10.82 -3.69
CA GLU A 64 3.97 -10.85 -3.19
C GLU A 64 4.26 -12.12 -2.38
N ARG A 65 3.35 -12.51 -1.46
CA ARG A 65 3.47 -13.78 -0.71
C ARG A 65 3.44 -14.98 -1.63
N ARG A 66 2.56 -14.98 -2.64
CA ARG A 66 2.49 -16.04 -3.65
C ARG A 66 3.76 -16.12 -4.48
N ARG A 67 4.32 -14.97 -4.89
CA ARG A 67 5.59 -14.91 -5.61
C ARG A 67 6.76 -15.37 -4.75
N ALA A 68 6.80 -15.00 -3.48
CA ALA A 68 7.80 -15.46 -2.51
C ALA A 68 7.70 -16.99 -2.29
N SER A 69 6.49 -17.54 -2.17
CA SER A 69 6.26 -18.98 -2.07
C SER A 69 6.64 -19.70 -3.37
N ASP A 70 6.37 -19.11 -4.53
CA ASP A 70 6.73 -19.69 -5.83
C ASP A 70 8.25 -19.62 -6.08
N THR A 71 8.96 -18.64 -5.51
CA THR A 71 10.43 -18.68 -5.46
C THR A 71 10.94 -19.76 -4.50
N ASP A 72 10.27 -19.99 -3.37
CA ASP A 72 10.62 -21.05 -2.40
C ASP A 72 10.49 -22.45 -3.03
N LEU A 73 9.51 -22.65 -3.92
CA LEU A 73 9.33 -23.90 -4.67
C LEU A 73 10.29 -24.07 -5.85
N ARG A 74 10.78 -22.97 -6.43
CA ARG A 74 11.67 -23.01 -7.61
C ARG A 74 13.15 -23.13 -7.29
N TYR A 75 13.56 -22.88 -6.04
CA TYR A 75 14.96 -22.93 -5.62
C TYR A 75 15.17 -23.90 -4.46
N ARG A 76 16.21 -24.73 -4.57
CA ARG A 76 16.67 -25.55 -3.45
C ARG A 76 17.24 -24.65 -2.36
N ARG A 77 16.75 -24.80 -1.13
CA ARG A 77 17.26 -24.08 0.04
C ARG A 77 18.30 -24.93 0.77
N TYR A 78 19.42 -24.31 1.08
CA TYR A 78 20.49 -24.88 1.90
C TYR A 78 20.54 -24.12 3.23
N SER A 79 20.80 -24.83 4.31
CA SER A 79 21.04 -24.20 5.61
C SER A 79 22.42 -23.51 5.61
N ILE A 80 22.62 -22.54 6.52
CA ILE A 80 23.95 -21.93 6.68
C ILE A 80 24.98 -23.00 7.05
N ASP A 81 24.60 -23.97 7.87
CA ASP A 81 25.46 -25.09 8.26
C ASP A 81 25.92 -25.91 7.05
N ASP A 82 25.02 -26.21 6.10
CA ASP A 82 25.38 -26.91 4.85
C ASP A 82 26.41 -26.09 4.04
N ILE A 83 26.19 -24.78 3.97
CA ILE A 83 27.09 -23.85 3.28
C ILE A 83 28.46 -23.78 3.97
N GLU A 84 28.48 -23.72 5.31
CA GLU A 84 29.71 -23.70 6.09
C GLU A 84 30.50 -25.00 5.93
N VAL A 85 29.83 -26.15 5.97
CA VAL A 85 30.47 -27.45 5.75
C VAL A 85 31.05 -27.52 4.33
N ALA A 86 30.26 -27.17 3.31
CA ALA A 86 30.68 -27.26 1.92
C ALA A 86 31.80 -26.26 1.54
N THR A 87 31.92 -25.16 2.29
CA THR A 87 32.98 -24.14 2.12
C THR A 87 34.11 -24.26 3.15
N HIS A 88 34.14 -25.31 3.98
CA HIS A 88 35.11 -25.49 5.06
C HIS A 88 35.24 -24.24 5.95
N LYS A 89 34.10 -23.72 6.42
CA LYS A 89 33.97 -22.46 7.18
C LYS A 89 34.54 -21.26 6.43
N PHE A 90 34.19 -21.15 5.14
CA PHE A 90 34.62 -20.08 4.25
C PHE A 90 36.15 -19.97 4.09
N ASP A 91 36.81 -21.12 3.94
CA ASP A 91 38.26 -21.20 3.77
C ASP A 91 38.72 -20.36 2.56
N ARG A 92 39.75 -19.54 2.77
CA ARG A 92 40.37 -18.71 1.72
C ARG A 92 40.87 -19.54 0.55
N ALA A 93 41.29 -20.78 0.77
CA ALA A 93 41.71 -21.70 -0.29
C ALA A 93 40.57 -22.05 -1.28
N LEU A 94 39.32 -21.90 -0.84
CA LEU A 94 38.12 -22.15 -1.66
C LEU A 94 37.56 -20.87 -2.28
N LYS A 95 38.11 -19.70 -1.97
CA LYS A 95 37.72 -18.45 -2.61
C LYS A 95 38.20 -18.45 -4.06
N ILE A 96 37.25 -18.30 -4.99
CA ILE A 96 37.51 -18.25 -6.42
C ILE A 96 37.39 -16.85 -7.00
N GLY A 97 36.85 -15.89 -6.25
CA GLY A 97 36.76 -14.51 -6.68
C GLY A 97 36.21 -13.56 -5.63
N GLU A 98 36.21 -12.27 -5.97
CA GLU A 98 35.57 -11.21 -5.20
C GLU A 98 34.97 -10.19 -6.17
N GLY A 99 33.67 -9.96 -6.07
CA GLY A 99 32.97 -8.95 -6.87
C GLY A 99 32.46 -7.82 -5.98
N GLY A 100 31.79 -6.84 -6.60
CA GLY A 100 31.22 -5.68 -5.89
C GLY A 100 30.21 -6.03 -4.78
N TYR A 101 29.66 -7.24 -4.79
CA TYR A 101 28.69 -7.71 -3.80
C TYR A 101 29.29 -8.63 -2.72
N GLY A 102 30.57 -9.01 -2.86
CA GLY A 102 31.28 -9.84 -1.89
C GLY A 102 32.04 -11.03 -2.51
N PRO A 103 32.63 -11.88 -1.65
CA PRO A 103 33.46 -13.01 -2.06
C PRO A 103 32.63 -14.17 -2.65
N VAL A 104 33.25 -14.91 -3.56
CA VAL A 104 32.69 -16.12 -4.19
C VAL A 104 33.57 -17.31 -3.87
N TYR A 105 32.97 -18.40 -3.38
CA TYR A 105 33.63 -19.64 -2.99
C TYR A 105 33.20 -20.80 -3.88
N LYS A 106 34.12 -21.71 -4.20
CA LYS A 106 33.78 -23.02 -4.79
C LYS A 106 33.35 -23.96 -3.68
N ALA A 107 32.33 -24.78 -3.94
CA ALA A 107 31.83 -25.78 -3.01
C ALA A 107 31.15 -26.93 -3.76
N VAL A 108 30.88 -28.02 -3.05
CA VAL A 108 30.07 -29.14 -3.54
C VAL A 108 28.86 -29.28 -2.63
N LEU A 109 27.65 -29.14 -3.20
CA LEU A 109 26.38 -29.33 -2.52
C LEU A 109 25.59 -30.39 -3.28
N ASP A 110 25.03 -31.39 -2.60
CA ASP A 110 24.28 -32.50 -3.21
C ASP A 110 25.03 -33.11 -4.43
N HIS A 111 26.32 -33.39 -4.27
CA HIS A 111 27.22 -33.89 -5.32
C HIS A 111 27.39 -32.98 -6.56
N THR A 112 26.94 -31.74 -6.49
CA THR A 112 27.02 -30.75 -7.57
C THR A 112 28.05 -29.69 -7.23
N ASN A 113 28.98 -29.43 -8.16
CA ASN A 113 29.90 -28.30 -8.04
C ASN A 113 29.13 -26.98 -8.18
N VAL A 114 29.27 -26.10 -7.20
CA VAL A 114 28.58 -24.81 -7.14
C VAL A 114 29.54 -23.67 -6.80
N ALA A 115 29.12 -22.45 -7.13
CA ALA A 115 29.74 -21.23 -6.67
C ALA A 115 28.82 -20.52 -5.66
N ILE A 116 29.31 -20.27 -4.46
CA ILE A 116 28.58 -19.64 -3.37
C ILE A 116 29.06 -18.19 -3.23
N LYS A 117 28.17 -17.24 -3.51
CA LYS A 117 28.43 -15.79 -3.40
C LYS A 117 27.88 -15.26 -2.08
N ILE A 118 28.75 -14.72 -1.23
CA ILE A 118 28.35 -14.14 0.05
C ILE A 118 28.08 -12.65 -0.14
N LEU A 119 26.90 -12.21 0.26
CA LEU A 119 26.54 -10.79 0.21
C LEU A 119 27.03 -10.06 1.45
N ARG A 120 27.71 -8.92 1.27
CA ARG A 120 28.13 -8.08 2.40
C ARG A 120 26.91 -7.41 3.08
N PRO A 121 26.92 -7.22 4.42
CA PRO A 121 25.77 -6.68 5.16
C PRO A 121 25.41 -5.24 4.79
N ASP A 122 26.39 -4.46 4.32
CA ASP A 122 26.27 -3.07 3.86
C ASP A 122 25.60 -2.94 2.48
N ALA A 123 25.37 -4.07 1.79
CA ALA A 123 24.66 -4.15 0.51
C ALA A 123 23.14 -3.94 0.66
N SER A 124 22.72 -2.93 1.42
CA SER A 124 21.33 -2.50 1.57
C SER A 124 20.66 -2.14 0.22
N GLN A 125 21.44 -1.65 -0.76
CA GLN A 125 21.01 -1.54 -2.17
C GLN A 125 21.13 -2.86 -2.96
N GLY A 126 22.01 -3.78 -2.53
CA GLY A 126 22.32 -5.03 -3.21
C GLY A 126 21.26 -6.12 -3.07
N ARG A 127 20.40 -6.12 -2.04
CA ARG A 127 19.31 -7.11 -1.93
C ARG A 127 18.30 -7.03 -3.08
N LYS A 128 17.92 -5.82 -3.51
CA LYS A 128 17.03 -5.62 -4.67
C LYS A 128 17.72 -6.02 -5.99
N GLN A 129 18.99 -5.66 -6.15
CA GLN A 129 19.79 -6.02 -7.33
C GLN A 129 20.09 -7.52 -7.41
N PHE A 130 20.34 -8.19 -6.28
CA PHE A 130 20.50 -9.63 -6.20
C PHE A 130 19.21 -10.37 -6.58
N GLN A 131 18.06 -9.92 -6.06
CA GLN A 131 16.77 -10.48 -6.48
C GLN A 131 16.51 -10.27 -7.97
N GLN A 132 16.98 -9.15 -8.54
CA GLN A 132 16.91 -8.88 -9.97
C GLN A 132 17.86 -9.77 -10.78
N GLU A 133 19.11 -9.97 -10.34
CA GLU A 133 20.05 -10.93 -10.96
C GLU A 133 19.48 -12.35 -10.94
N VAL A 134 18.95 -12.80 -9.79
CA VAL A 134 18.31 -14.12 -9.65
C VAL A 134 17.12 -14.26 -10.61
N ASN A 135 16.28 -13.22 -10.74
CA ASN A 135 15.16 -13.23 -11.70
C ASN A 135 15.63 -13.19 -13.17
N THR A 136 16.75 -12.54 -13.48
CA THR A 136 17.30 -12.47 -14.84
C THR A 136 17.94 -13.81 -15.24
N ILE A 137 18.67 -14.46 -14.32
CA ILE A 137 19.24 -15.80 -14.56
C ILE A 137 18.13 -16.84 -14.82
N GLN A 138 16.92 -16.68 -14.25
CA GLN A 138 15.77 -17.54 -14.57
C GLN A 138 15.33 -17.52 -16.04
N HIS A 139 15.54 -16.41 -16.75
CA HIS A 139 15.06 -16.24 -18.13
C HIS A 139 16.12 -16.54 -19.19
N CYS A 140 17.39 -16.63 -18.79
CA CYS A 140 18.46 -17.16 -19.63
C CYS A 140 18.47 -18.69 -19.55
N LYS A 141 17.51 -19.35 -20.22
CA LYS A 141 17.73 -20.74 -20.61
C LYS A 141 18.77 -20.75 -21.73
N SER A 142 19.93 -21.32 -21.46
CA SER A 142 20.87 -21.75 -22.50
C SER A 142 20.28 -22.89 -23.32
#